data_AF-A0A3D4I2K8-F1
#
_entry.id   AF-A0A3D4I2K8-F1
#
_cell.length_a   1.000
_cell.length_b   1.000
_cell.length_c   1.000
_cell.angle_alpha   90.00
_cell.angle_beta   90.00
_cell.angle_gamma   90.00
#
_symmetry.space_group_name_H-M   'P 1'
#
loop_
_entity.id
_entity.type
_entity.pdbx_description
1 polymer ?
#
loop_
_entity_poly.entity_id
_entity_poly.type
_entity_poly.pdbx_seq_one_letter_code
_entity_poly.pdbx_strand_id
1 'polypeptide(L)'
;DTATYRCDTDVVTSVVLSSDSDIYPDKPAKVTFRVLGRSYTLTDIVMPAGESQLVWVKWHTPKTPQKVNISVSSSKGNLSDDEVTANVVSLEEKTPPDPTATDRNDGFKTPDVPSTAQCLANSWSVWSAEWIPNWVWHEDWQWHEHKGWESGGEWEDDGEWVDEGEWEYTDNTYRASLSADMSLKPDDKVPTAKGKKMKSGYGVKINLTTNVKSSVKSWTTGAQTAITYFPEFEYKTYWRVLDRVTDGFSASFEFKTNKYSTYGRRVHFTPLWYPDGTYTAYTYLEDVWTPAGMLSANLTDYVTIKGNVYDDWHVGPQMVK
;
A
#
# COMPACT_ATOMS: atom_id res chain seq x y z
N ASP A 1 13.78 -12.85 -5.79
CA ASP A 1 13.58 -11.56 -5.10
C ASP A 1 13.37 -11.66 -3.58
N THR A 2 13.58 -10.56 -2.84
CA THR A 2 13.27 -10.46 -1.40
C THR A 2 12.30 -9.31 -1.11
N ALA A 3 11.21 -9.62 -0.41
CA ALA A 3 10.23 -8.63 0.06
C ALA A 3 10.19 -8.60 1.60
N THR A 4 9.86 -7.45 2.19
CA THR A 4 9.70 -7.31 3.65
C THR A 4 8.28 -6.89 3.98
N TYR A 5 7.60 -7.70 4.78
CA TYR A 5 6.21 -7.50 5.19
C TYR A 5 6.07 -7.48 6.71
N ARG A 6 4.97 -6.92 7.22
CA ARG A 6 4.66 -6.92 8.66
C ARG A 6 3.82 -8.16 9.00
N CYS A 7 3.87 -8.60 10.25
CA CYS A 7 3.02 -9.68 10.75
C CYS A 7 1.54 -9.27 10.75
N ASP A 8 0.65 -10.22 10.51
CA ASP A 8 -0.82 -10.06 10.60
C ASP A 8 -1.38 -8.93 9.70
N THR A 9 -0.85 -8.80 8.49
CA THR A 9 -1.28 -7.82 7.48
C THR A 9 -1.61 -8.47 6.14
N ASP A 10 -2.47 -7.82 5.36
CA ASP A 10 -2.70 -8.17 3.96
C ASP A 10 -1.59 -7.58 3.10
N VAL A 11 -1.03 -8.36 2.17
CA VAL A 11 0.06 -7.91 1.31
C VAL A 11 -0.17 -8.34 -0.12
N VAL A 12 0.53 -7.67 -1.04
CA VAL A 12 0.57 -8.03 -2.46
C VAL A 12 2.01 -8.36 -2.82
N THR A 13 2.21 -9.55 -3.39
CA THR A 13 3.50 -10.00 -3.93
C THR A 13 3.35 -10.15 -5.43
N SER A 14 4.29 -9.59 -6.18
CA SER A 14 4.24 -9.55 -7.64
C SER A 14 5.56 -10.01 -8.23
N VAL A 15 5.50 -10.56 -9.45
CA VAL A 15 6.64 -10.81 -10.33
C VAL A 15 6.29 -10.35 -11.74
N VAL A 16 7.28 -10.22 -12.62
CA VAL A 16 7.03 -9.89 -14.02
C VAL A 16 6.93 -11.18 -14.83
N LEU A 17 5.91 -11.27 -15.69
CA LEU A 17 5.81 -12.29 -16.73
C LEU A 17 6.13 -11.64 -18.08
N SER A 18 7.09 -12.19 -18.81
CA SER A 18 7.43 -11.78 -20.18
C SER A 18 7.25 -12.94 -21.17
N SER A 19 7.11 -12.64 -22.45
CA SER A 19 7.05 -13.68 -23.48
C SER A 19 7.59 -13.19 -24.81
N ASP A 20 8.38 -14.04 -25.48
CA ASP A 20 8.89 -13.76 -26.83
C ASP A 20 7.89 -14.11 -27.94
N SER A 21 6.73 -14.67 -27.57
CA SER A 21 5.68 -15.12 -28.48
C SER A 21 4.32 -14.66 -27.97
N ASP A 22 3.35 -14.48 -28.86
CA ASP A 22 2.00 -14.12 -28.47
C ASP A 22 1.37 -15.16 -27.55
N ILE A 23 0.74 -14.66 -26.48
CA ILE A 23 -0.10 -15.43 -25.58
C ILE A 23 -1.56 -15.15 -25.95
N TYR A 24 -2.07 -15.99 -26.83
CA TYR A 24 -3.42 -15.87 -27.37
C TYR A 24 -4.54 -16.18 -26.36
N PRO A 25 -5.71 -15.53 -26.46
CA PRO A 25 -6.88 -15.79 -25.61
C PRO A 25 -7.48 -17.19 -25.67
N ASP A 26 -7.29 -17.93 -26.78
CA ASP A 26 -7.76 -19.31 -26.92
C ASP A 26 -6.90 -20.31 -26.11
N LYS A 27 -5.65 -19.93 -25.81
CA LYS A 27 -4.68 -20.68 -25.03
C LYS A 27 -3.96 -19.74 -24.06
N PRO A 28 -4.65 -19.13 -23.10
CA PRO A 28 -4.06 -18.12 -22.24
C PRO A 28 -3.02 -18.73 -21.31
N ALA A 29 -2.11 -17.90 -20.83
CA ALA A 29 -1.18 -18.30 -19.79
C ALA A 29 -1.88 -18.36 -18.42
N LYS A 30 -1.28 -19.15 -17.53
CA LYS A 30 -1.65 -19.24 -16.12
C LYS A 30 -0.41 -19.06 -15.28
N VAL A 31 -0.51 -18.26 -14.23
CA VAL A 31 0.56 -18.10 -13.24
C VAL A 31 0.05 -18.55 -11.89
N THR A 32 0.75 -19.47 -11.25
CA THR A 32 0.40 -20.01 -9.93
C THR A 32 1.44 -19.61 -8.90
N PHE A 33 0.99 -18.89 -7.88
CA PHE A 33 1.72 -18.60 -6.65
C PHE A 33 1.39 -19.66 -5.61
N ARG A 34 2.40 -20.24 -4.96
CA ARG A 34 2.23 -21.10 -3.79
C ARG A 34 2.77 -20.40 -2.56
N VAL A 35 1.85 -20.03 -1.67
CA VAL A 35 2.14 -19.24 -0.46
C VAL A 35 1.63 -20.02 0.75
N LEU A 36 2.51 -20.35 1.71
CA LEU A 36 2.15 -21.05 2.94
C LEU A 36 1.33 -22.34 2.70
N GLY A 37 1.71 -23.12 1.67
CA GLY A 37 1.03 -24.36 1.30
C GLY A 37 -0.31 -24.20 0.58
N ARG A 38 -0.73 -22.96 0.28
CA ARG A 38 -1.92 -22.65 -0.55
C ARG A 38 -1.51 -22.25 -1.96
N SER A 39 -2.32 -22.60 -2.95
CA SER A 39 -2.12 -22.20 -4.34
C SER A 39 -3.11 -21.13 -4.77
N TYR A 40 -2.61 -20.10 -5.44
CA TYR A 40 -3.36 -19.01 -6.03
C TYR A 40 -3.00 -18.93 -7.51
N THR A 41 -3.98 -19.12 -8.39
CA THR A 41 -3.75 -19.15 -9.84
C THR A 41 -4.43 -17.96 -10.50
N LEU A 42 -3.64 -17.16 -11.20
CA LEU A 42 -4.12 -16.17 -12.16
C LEU A 42 -4.29 -16.88 -13.50
N THR A 43 -5.46 -16.72 -14.10
CA THR A 43 -5.83 -17.28 -15.40
C THR A 43 -6.03 -16.18 -16.42
N ASP A 44 -6.29 -16.57 -17.67
CA ASP A 44 -6.71 -15.66 -18.73
C ASP A 44 -5.70 -14.55 -19.01
N ILE A 45 -4.41 -14.86 -18.74
CA ILE A 45 -3.30 -13.98 -19.05
C ILE A 45 -3.03 -14.07 -20.54
N VAL A 46 -3.15 -12.93 -21.20
CA VAL A 46 -2.86 -12.74 -22.63
C VAL A 46 -1.82 -11.64 -22.75
N MET A 47 -1.05 -11.61 -23.82
CA MET A 47 0.04 -10.64 -24.04
C MET A 47 0.61 -10.80 -25.45
N PRO A 48 0.95 -9.72 -26.17
CA PRO A 48 1.61 -9.84 -27.46
C PRO A 48 3.08 -10.26 -27.32
N ALA A 49 3.66 -10.77 -28.39
CA ALA A 49 5.07 -11.15 -28.45
C ALA A 49 6.01 -9.98 -28.12
N GLY A 50 7.03 -10.25 -27.29
CA GLY A 50 8.05 -9.28 -26.88
C GLY A 50 7.66 -8.40 -25.69
N GLU A 51 6.42 -8.49 -25.22
CA GLU A 51 5.92 -7.66 -24.11
C GLU A 51 6.03 -8.34 -22.73
N SER A 52 5.72 -7.56 -21.70
CA SER A 52 5.67 -8.02 -20.31
C SER A 52 4.51 -7.41 -19.52
N GLN A 53 4.11 -8.05 -18.43
CA GLN A 53 3.18 -7.47 -17.46
C GLN A 53 3.43 -7.99 -16.04
N LEU A 54 2.89 -7.29 -15.05
CA LEU A 54 2.91 -7.77 -13.66
C LEU A 54 1.87 -8.88 -13.48
N VAL A 55 2.26 -9.89 -12.71
CA VAL A 55 1.36 -10.92 -12.17
C VAL A 55 1.54 -10.94 -10.66
N TRP A 56 0.46 -11.05 -9.90
CA TRP A 56 0.52 -10.85 -8.45
C TRP A 56 -0.46 -11.70 -7.67
N VAL A 57 -0.14 -11.94 -6.41
CA VAL A 57 -1.02 -12.57 -5.43
C VAL A 57 -1.23 -11.64 -4.25
N LYS A 58 -2.49 -11.48 -3.84
CA LYS A 58 -2.86 -10.87 -2.56
C LYS A 58 -3.04 -11.98 -1.52
N TRP A 59 -2.35 -11.87 -0.39
CA TRP A 59 -2.37 -12.89 0.67
C TRP A 59 -2.19 -12.24 2.05
N HIS A 60 -2.44 -13.02 3.10
CA HIS A 60 -2.34 -12.55 4.49
C HIS A 60 -1.12 -13.14 5.18
N THR A 61 -0.30 -12.29 5.81
CA THR A 61 0.95 -12.71 6.44
C THR A 61 0.71 -13.46 7.76
N PRO A 62 1.64 -14.32 8.20
CA PRO A 62 1.55 -14.96 9.50
C PRO A 62 1.59 -13.97 10.66
N LYS A 63 1.08 -14.39 11.82
CA LYS A 63 1.07 -13.60 13.06
C LYS A 63 2.43 -13.47 13.73
N THR A 64 3.35 -14.39 13.44
CA THR A 64 4.68 -14.42 14.04
C THR A 64 5.75 -14.23 12.98
N PRO A 65 6.83 -13.51 13.30
CA PRO A 65 7.92 -13.27 12.36
C PRO A 65 8.50 -14.57 11.82
N GLN A 66 8.63 -14.65 10.51
CA GLN A 66 9.22 -15.79 9.81
C GLN A 66 9.56 -15.44 8.37
N LYS A 67 10.36 -16.27 7.72
CA LYS A 67 10.54 -16.22 6.28
C LYS A 67 9.48 -17.09 5.61
N VAL A 68 8.84 -16.56 4.59
CA VAL A 68 7.87 -17.26 3.75
C VAL A 68 8.45 -17.35 2.35
N ASN A 69 8.73 -18.56 1.89
CA ASN A 69 9.14 -18.79 0.51
C ASN A 69 7.90 -18.96 -0.36
N ILE A 70 7.80 -18.12 -1.40
CA ILE A 70 6.69 -18.11 -2.35
C ILE A 70 7.23 -18.66 -3.65
N SER A 71 6.78 -19.85 -4.06
CA SER A 71 7.11 -20.37 -5.39
C SER A 71 6.10 -19.88 -6.42
N VAL A 72 6.60 -19.50 -7.58
CA VAL A 72 5.84 -18.98 -8.71
C VAL A 72 6.12 -19.85 -9.92
N SER A 73 5.08 -20.20 -10.65
CA SER A 73 5.19 -21.02 -11.86
C SER A 73 4.25 -20.49 -12.94
N SER A 74 4.72 -20.48 -14.18
CA SER A 74 3.94 -20.08 -15.34
C SER A 74 3.72 -21.27 -16.28
N SER A 75 2.57 -21.32 -16.95
CA SER A 75 2.32 -22.32 -18.01
C SER A 75 2.91 -21.92 -19.36
N LYS A 76 3.17 -20.62 -19.55
CA LYS A 76 3.73 -19.99 -20.75
C LYS A 76 4.50 -18.74 -20.32
N GLY A 77 5.46 -18.31 -21.14
CA GLY A 77 6.29 -17.14 -20.86
C GLY A 77 7.32 -17.40 -19.74
N ASN A 78 8.15 -16.39 -19.50
CA ASN A 78 9.26 -16.42 -18.56
C ASN A 78 8.94 -15.51 -17.37
N LEU A 79 9.18 -16.00 -16.16
CA LEU A 79 9.02 -15.22 -14.94
C LEU A 79 10.35 -14.51 -14.61
N SER A 80 10.28 -13.28 -14.08
CA SER A 80 11.46 -12.63 -13.51
C SER A 80 12.03 -13.44 -12.34
N ASP A 81 11.14 -14.04 -11.56
CA ASP A 81 11.45 -14.83 -10.37
C ASP A 81 10.47 -16.00 -10.26
N ASP A 82 11.02 -17.20 -10.09
CA ASP A 82 10.29 -18.42 -9.75
C ASP A 82 10.21 -18.63 -8.22
N GLU A 83 11.01 -17.90 -7.45
CA GLU A 83 10.94 -17.87 -5.99
C GLU A 83 11.08 -16.45 -5.42
N VAL A 84 10.13 -16.06 -4.58
CA VAL A 84 10.16 -14.80 -3.81
C VAL A 84 10.28 -15.12 -2.33
N THR A 85 11.31 -14.60 -1.68
CA THR A 85 11.48 -14.71 -0.22
C THR A 85 10.80 -13.52 0.46
N ALA A 86 9.70 -13.78 1.15
CA ALA A 86 9.02 -12.79 1.98
C ALA A 86 9.51 -12.86 3.44
N ASN A 87 10.26 -11.85 3.88
CA ASN A 87 10.64 -11.66 5.27
C ASN A 87 9.49 -10.99 6.03
N VAL A 88 8.75 -11.79 6.79
CA VAL A 88 7.67 -11.29 7.65
C VAL A 88 8.28 -10.92 8.99
N VAL A 89 8.24 -9.62 9.31
CA VAL A 89 8.85 -9.05 10.53
C VAL A 89 7.76 -8.55 11.47
N SER A 90 8.05 -8.59 12.78
CA SER A 90 7.20 -7.95 13.76
C SER A 90 7.42 -6.45 13.73
N LEU A 91 6.34 -5.70 13.88
CA LEU A 91 6.44 -4.27 14.07
C LEU A 91 6.91 -4.01 15.51
N GLU A 92 8.19 -3.71 15.68
CA GLU A 92 8.73 -3.37 16.99
C GLU A 92 8.21 -2.00 17.42
N GLU A 93 7.64 -1.90 18.61
CA GLU A 93 7.37 -0.60 19.25
C GLU A 93 8.46 -0.35 20.29
N LYS A 94 9.22 0.72 20.10
CA LYS A 94 10.17 1.18 21.11
C LYS A 94 9.51 2.29 21.93
N THR A 95 8.64 1.89 22.86
CA THR A 95 7.81 2.79 23.64
C THR A 95 8.67 3.81 24.40
N PRO A 96 8.40 5.13 24.27
CA PRO A 96 9.06 6.16 25.05
C PRO A 96 8.99 5.89 26.57
N PRO A 97 10.06 6.21 27.33
CA PRO A 97 9.97 6.24 28.79
C PRO A 97 8.96 7.31 29.24
N ASP A 98 8.41 7.14 30.43
CA ASP A 98 7.53 8.14 31.03
C ASP A 98 8.34 9.38 31.42
N PRO A 99 8.01 10.58 30.92
CA PRO A 99 8.71 11.79 31.34
C PRO A 99 8.41 12.09 32.81
N THR A 100 9.46 12.36 33.58
CA THR A 100 9.34 12.68 35.01
C THR A 100 9.54 14.17 35.30
N ALA A 101 9.03 14.58 36.45
CA ALA A 101 9.21 15.93 37.01
C ALA A 101 10.68 16.36 37.18
N THR A 102 11.61 15.40 37.23
CA THR A 102 13.05 15.61 37.43
C THR A 102 13.87 15.51 36.15
N ASP A 103 13.25 15.13 35.03
CA ASP A 103 13.95 15.02 33.75
C ASP A 103 14.46 16.39 33.31
N ARG A 104 15.65 16.41 32.72
CA ARG A 104 16.28 17.65 32.24
C ARG A 104 17.09 17.40 30.98
N ASN A 105 17.00 18.31 30.02
CA ASN A 105 17.81 18.31 28.81
C ASN A 105 18.07 19.75 28.33
N ASP A 106 18.93 20.47 29.04
CA ASP A 106 19.23 21.88 28.76
C ASP A 106 19.89 22.11 27.39
N GLY A 107 20.51 21.07 26.84
CA GLY A 107 21.16 21.11 25.53
C GLY A 107 20.23 20.83 24.36
N PHE A 108 18.95 20.55 24.62
CA PHE A 108 18.01 20.18 23.58
C PHE A 108 17.86 21.28 22.53
N LYS A 109 17.84 20.86 21.27
CA LYS A 109 17.48 21.69 20.13
C LYS A 109 16.45 20.94 19.32
N THR A 110 15.43 21.65 18.85
CA THR A 110 14.40 21.06 18.01
C THR A 110 15.04 20.51 16.73
N PRO A 111 14.97 19.19 16.49
CA PRO A 111 15.53 18.58 15.29
C PRO A 111 14.63 18.80 14.09
N ASP A 112 15.21 18.72 12.89
CA ASP A 112 14.45 18.70 11.66
C ASP A 112 13.59 17.44 11.57
N VAL A 113 12.39 17.60 11.01
CA VAL A 113 11.49 16.47 10.75
C VAL A 113 12.15 15.53 9.73
N PRO A 114 12.05 14.20 9.90
CA PRO A 114 12.57 13.25 8.93
C PRO A 114 11.95 13.40 7.54
N SER A 115 12.75 13.13 6.52
CA SER A 115 12.32 13.07 5.11
C SER A 115 12.51 11.66 4.57
N THR A 116 11.68 10.71 5.03
CA THR A 116 11.70 9.32 4.54
C THR A 116 11.17 9.26 3.09
N ALA A 117 11.62 8.30 2.30
CA ALA A 117 11.03 8.08 0.98
C ALA A 117 9.53 7.72 1.13
N GLN A 118 8.68 8.33 0.32
CA GLN A 118 7.24 8.05 0.30
C GLN A 118 6.77 7.77 -1.12
N CYS A 119 5.72 6.97 -1.25
CA CYS A 119 5.05 6.70 -2.51
C CYS A 119 3.54 6.88 -2.33
N LEU A 120 2.97 7.92 -2.94
CA LEU A 120 1.54 8.24 -2.77
C LEU A 120 0.65 7.64 -3.87
N ALA A 121 1.22 7.18 -4.98
CA ALA A 121 0.47 6.55 -6.04
C ALA A 121 1.34 5.61 -6.86
N ASN A 122 0.72 4.53 -7.34
CA ASN A 122 1.32 3.56 -8.24
C ASN A 122 0.37 3.26 -9.40
N SER A 123 0.94 2.81 -10.50
CA SER A 123 0.22 2.29 -11.65
C SER A 123 0.85 0.99 -12.14
N TRP A 124 0.02 0.12 -12.69
CA TRP A 124 0.42 -1.12 -13.36
C TRP A 124 -0.53 -1.35 -14.53
N SER A 125 -0.12 -2.14 -15.50
CA SER A 125 -1.02 -2.51 -16.60
C SER A 125 -1.16 -4.01 -16.75
N VAL A 126 -2.27 -4.42 -17.35
CA VAL A 126 -2.49 -5.78 -17.85
C VAL A 126 -3.05 -5.75 -19.26
N TRP A 127 -2.63 -6.72 -20.06
CA TRP A 127 -3.08 -6.87 -21.43
C TRP A 127 -4.47 -7.52 -21.49
N SER A 128 -5.28 -7.03 -22.42
CA SER A 128 -6.46 -7.73 -22.95
C SER A 128 -6.30 -7.91 -24.45
N ALA A 129 -7.08 -8.80 -25.04
CA ALA A 129 -7.11 -8.97 -26.48
C ALA A 129 -8.53 -9.19 -26.99
N GLU A 130 -8.81 -8.69 -28.18
CA GLU A 130 -10.05 -8.88 -28.92
C GLU A 130 -9.76 -9.36 -30.34
N TRP A 131 -10.64 -10.23 -30.87
CA TRP A 131 -10.50 -10.75 -32.23
C TRP A 131 -11.12 -9.75 -33.20
N ILE A 132 -10.33 -9.29 -34.16
CA ILE A 132 -10.78 -8.43 -35.24
C ILE A 132 -10.97 -9.30 -36.48
N PRO A 133 -12.22 -9.63 -36.86
CA PRO A 133 -12.48 -10.53 -37.97
C PRO A 133 -12.12 -9.88 -39.32
N ASN A 134 -11.57 -10.67 -40.22
CA ASN A 134 -11.27 -10.28 -41.59
C ASN A 134 -11.74 -11.39 -42.53
N TRP A 135 -12.98 -11.31 -42.99
CA TRP A 135 -13.57 -12.29 -43.89
C TRP A 135 -13.05 -12.11 -45.30
N VAL A 136 -12.28 -13.08 -45.78
CA VAL A 136 -11.72 -13.15 -47.13
C VAL A 136 -12.39 -14.29 -47.87
N TRP A 137 -12.74 -14.07 -49.13
CA TRP A 137 -13.26 -15.14 -50.00
C TRP A 137 -12.09 -15.92 -50.58
N HIS A 138 -12.04 -17.22 -50.31
CA HIS A 138 -11.05 -18.13 -50.88
C HIS A 138 -11.71 -18.86 -52.05
N GLU A 139 -11.37 -18.47 -53.27
CA GLU A 139 -11.89 -19.09 -54.48
C GLU A 139 -11.45 -20.55 -54.61
N ASP A 140 -12.37 -21.42 -54.99
CA ASP A 140 -12.14 -22.83 -55.32
C ASP A 140 -12.86 -23.16 -56.64
N TRP A 141 -12.27 -22.72 -57.75
CA TRP A 141 -12.83 -22.95 -59.08
C TRP A 141 -12.74 -24.43 -59.47
N GLN A 142 -13.90 -25.06 -59.59
CA GLN A 142 -14.07 -26.45 -59.99
C GLN A 142 -14.84 -26.53 -61.32
N TRP A 143 -14.46 -27.49 -62.16
CA TRP A 143 -15.18 -27.75 -63.42
C TRP A 143 -16.31 -28.75 -63.18
N HIS A 144 -17.53 -28.34 -63.46
CA HIS A 144 -18.73 -29.17 -63.34
C HIS A 144 -19.21 -29.61 -64.72
N GLU A 145 -19.24 -30.92 -64.96
CA GLU A 145 -19.66 -31.48 -66.24
C GLU A 145 -21.19 -31.50 -66.39
N HIS A 146 -21.69 -30.96 -67.51
CA HIS A 146 -23.12 -30.97 -67.84
C HIS A 146 -23.38 -31.70 -69.16
N LYS A 147 -23.94 -32.91 -69.07
CA LYS A 147 -24.29 -33.70 -70.25
C LYS A 147 -25.41 -33.02 -71.05
N GLY A 148 -25.08 -32.65 -72.29
CA GLY A 148 -26.01 -32.02 -73.23
C GLY A 148 -25.77 -30.53 -73.47
N TRP A 149 -24.81 -29.92 -72.76
CA TRP A 149 -24.35 -28.56 -73.06
C TRP A 149 -23.28 -28.60 -74.16
N GLU A 150 -23.31 -27.65 -75.11
CA GLU A 150 -22.32 -27.59 -76.19
C GLU A 150 -20.88 -27.37 -75.67
N SER A 151 -20.71 -26.75 -74.50
CA SER A 151 -19.42 -26.53 -73.82
C SER A 151 -18.92 -27.75 -73.03
N GLY A 152 -19.76 -28.75 -72.78
CA GLY A 152 -19.43 -29.93 -71.95
C GLY A 152 -19.46 -29.71 -70.44
N GLY A 153 -19.63 -28.47 -69.96
CA GLY A 153 -19.64 -28.11 -68.53
C GLY A 153 -19.47 -26.61 -68.30
N GLU A 154 -19.29 -26.22 -67.04
CA GLU A 154 -18.94 -24.86 -66.61
C GLU A 154 -17.96 -24.84 -65.43
N TRP A 155 -17.25 -23.73 -65.25
CA TRP A 155 -16.47 -23.47 -64.04
C TRP A 155 -17.39 -22.84 -63.00
N GLU A 156 -17.51 -23.47 -61.84
CA GLU A 156 -18.18 -22.90 -60.67
C GLU A 156 -17.14 -22.67 -59.57
N ASP A 157 -17.28 -21.58 -58.83
CA ASP A 157 -16.46 -21.30 -57.65
C ASP A 157 -17.14 -21.91 -56.42
N ASP A 158 -16.62 -23.05 -55.97
CA ASP A 158 -17.06 -23.76 -54.77
C ASP A 158 -16.35 -23.23 -53.51
N GLY A 159 -15.82 -22.00 -53.57
CA GLY A 159 -15.07 -21.35 -52.51
C GLY A 159 -15.85 -21.09 -51.23
N GLU A 160 -15.14 -20.61 -50.21
CA GLU A 160 -15.71 -20.29 -48.91
C GLU A 160 -15.18 -18.98 -48.33
N TRP A 161 -15.98 -18.34 -47.47
CA TRP A 161 -15.52 -17.22 -46.66
C TRP A 161 -14.71 -17.75 -45.49
N VAL A 162 -13.43 -17.37 -45.43
CA VAL A 162 -12.50 -17.71 -44.33
C VAL A 162 -12.22 -16.44 -43.53
N ASP A 163 -12.27 -16.55 -42.20
CA ASP A 163 -11.86 -15.47 -41.31
C ASP A 163 -10.34 -15.48 -41.14
N GLU A 164 -9.67 -14.58 -41.86
CA GLU A 164 -8.23 -14.31 -41.75
C GLU A 164 -7.96 -13.15 -40.77
N GLY A 165 -8.81 -13.00 -39.75
CA GLY A 165 -8.67 -11.99 -38.71
C GLY A 165 -7.41 -12.15 -37.84
N GLU A 166 -7.22 -11.19 -36.94
CA GLU A 166 -6.10 -11.19 -36.00
C GLU A 166 -6.53 -10.76 -34.59
N TRP A 167 -5.69 -11.08 -33.60
CA TRP A 167 -5.88 -10.61 -32.24
C TRP A 167 -5.26 -9.23 -32.07
N GLU A 168 -6.08 -8.24 -31.73
CA GLU A 168 -5.63 -6.91 -31.34
C GLU A 168 -5.46 -6.85 -29.81
N TYR A 169 -4.29 -6.44 -29.34
CA TYR A 169 -3.96 -6.36 -27.91
C TYR A 169 -4.07 -4.92 -27.40
N THR A 170 -4.65 -4.76 -26.21
CA THR A 170 -4.77 -3.46 -25.52
C THR A 170 -4.09 -3.52 -24.16
N ASP A 171 -3.22 -2.55 -23.87
CA ASP A 171 -2.62 -2.38 -22.54
C ASP A 171 -3.55 -1.58 -21.62
N ASN A 172 -4.14 -2.25 -20.64
CA ASN A 172 -5.08 -1.61 -19.70
C ASN A 172 -4.35 -1.14 -18.45
N THR A 173 -4.17 0.17 -18.32
CA THR A 173 -3.54 0.75 -17.12
C THR A 173 -4.51 0.88 -15.94
N TYR A 174 -4.11 0.35 -14.80
CA TYR A 174 -4.76 0.48 -13.50
C TYR A 174 -3.91 1.33 -12.56
N ARG A 175 -4.56 1.98 -11.61
CA ARG A 175 -3.90 2.88 -10.65
C ARG A 175 -4.47 2.74 -9.24
N ALA A 176 -3.63 3.05 -8.27
CA ALA A 176 -4.04 3.30 -6.89
C ALA A 176 -3.29 4.50 -6.30
N SER A 177 -3.95 5.22 -5.39
CA SER A 177 -3.41 6.40 -4.72
C SER A 177 -3.82 6.45 -3.26
N LEU A 178 -2.91 6.93 -2.42
CA LEU A 178 -3.07 7.14 -0.99
C LEU A 178 -3.16 8.64 -0.69
N SER A 179 -4.21 9.03 0.04
CA SER A 179 -4.30 10.31 0.74
C SER A 179 -4.40 10.04 2.23
N ALA A 180 -3.72 10.84 3.06
CA ALA A 180 -3.77 10.71 4.50
C ALA A 180 -3.62 12.08 5.18
N ASP A 181 -4.30 12.22 6.31
CA ASP A 181 -4.32 13.43 7.12
C ASP A 181 -4.01 13.07 8.57
N MET A 182 -3.20 13.90 9.23
CA MET A 182 -2.83 13.74 10.64
C MET A 182 -3.25 14.97 11.43
N SER A 183 -3.85 14.75 12.59
CA SER A 183 -4.21 15.78 13.56
C SER A 183 -3.57 15.47 14.91
N LEU A 184 -2.65 16.30 15.34
CA LEU A 184 -2.08 16.31 16.69
C LEU A 184 -2.75 17.41 17.52
N LYS A 185 -3.26 17.04 18.70
CA LYS A 185 -3.94 17.97 19.61
C LYS A 185 -3.51 17.73 21.05
N PRO A 186 -3.59 18.74 21.93
CA PRO A 186 -3.51 18.50 23.37
C PRO A 186 -4.54 17.45 23.79
N ASP A 187 -4.21 16.61 24.77
CA ASP A 187 -5.17 15.70 25.36
C ASP A 187 -6.35 16.45 26.00
N ASP A 188 -7.52 15.82 26.04
CA ASP A 188 -8.73 16.42 26.60
C ASP A 188 -8.62 16.71 28.11
N LYS A 189 -7.62 16.14 28.81
CA LYS A 189 -7.35 16.41 30.22
C LYS A 189 -6.37 17.55 30.46
N VAL A 190 -5.84 18.20 29.41
CA VAL A 190 -4.95 19.34 29.58
C VAL A 190 -5.77 20.58 29.99
N PRO A 191 -5.68 21.05 31.25
CA PRO A 191 -6.63 22.01 31.80
C PRO A 191 -6.52 23.40 31.17
N THR A 192 -5.33 23.78 30.71
CA THR A 192 -5.04 25.11 30.17
C THR A 192 -4.88 25.13 28.65
N ALA A 193 -5.18 24.02 27.98
CA ALA A 193 -5.11 23.94 26.53
C ALA A 193 -6.12 24.89 25.87
N LYS A 194 -5.66 25.63 24.85
CA LYS A 194 -6.49 26.50 24.01
C LYS A 194 -6.18 26.22 22.54
N GLY A 195 -7.06 25.48 21.86
CA GLY A 195 -6.81 24.99 20.51
C GLY A 195 -5.59 24.07 20.49
N LYS A 196 -4.56 24.44 19.71
CA LYS A 196 -3.28 23.72 19.65
C LYS A 196 -2.24 24.18 20.68
N LYS A 197 -2.54 25.19 21.50
CA LYS A 197 -1.63 25.69 22.53
C LYS A 197 -1.77 24.87 23.81
N MET A 198 -0.65 24.41 24.36
CA MET A 198 -0.56 23.72 25.65
C MET A 198 0.77 24.01 26.33
N LYS A 199 0.92 23.59 27.59
CA LYS A 199 2.21 23.60 28.29
C LYS A 199 2.94 22.27 28.10
N SER A 200 4.27 22.27 28.22
CA SER A 200 5.06 21.03 28.24
C SER A 200 4.78 20.21 29.50
N GLY A 201 5.10 18.91 29.46
CA GLY A 201 4.78 17.95 30.54
C GLY A 201 3.36 17.37 30.45
N TYR A 202 2.51 17.91 29.57
CA TYR A 202 1.17 17.37 29.33
C TYR A 202 1.13 16.42 28.13
N GLY A 203 0.02 15.67 28.04
CA GLY A 203 -0.22 14.69 26.99
C GLY A 203 -0.74 15.30 25.69
N VAL A 204 -0.33 14.74 24.56
CA VAL A 204 -0.91 14.95 23.24
C VAL A 204 -1.63 13.69 22.76
N LYS A 205 -2.69 13.87 21.96
CA LYS A 205 -3.39 12.80 21.25
C LYS A 205 -3.25 13.00 19.75
N ILE A 206 -3.25 11.89 19.02
CA ILE A 206 -3.18 11.86 17.57
C ILE A 206 -4.44 11.21 17.01
N ASN A 207 -4.93 11.76 15.91
CA ASN A 207 -5.90 11.11 15.04
C ASN A 207 -5.37 11.18 13.62
N LEU A 208 -5.25 10.05 12.96
CA LEU A 208 -4.81 9.93 11.58
C LEU A 208 -5.90 9.24 10.77
N THR A 209 -6.26 9.81 9.63
CA THR A 209 -7.25 9.25 8.71
C THR A 209 -6.62 9.04 7.35
N THR A 210 -6.98 7.94 6.71
CA THR A 210 -6.46 7.57 5.38
C THR A 210 -7.60 7.34 4.42
N ASN A 211 -7.33 7.53 3.14
CA ASN A 211 -8.22 7.15 2.06
C ASN A 211 -7.40 6.65 0.88
N VAL A 212 -7.61 5.38 0.52
CA VAL A 212 -7.00 4.73 -0.63
C VAL A 212 -8.05 4.68 -1.75
N LYS A 213 -7.69 5.23 -2.91
CA LYS A 213 -8.47 5.06 -4.15
C LYS A 213 -7.75 4.05 -5.00
N SER A 214 -8.48 3.06 -5.52
CA SER A 214 -7.91 2.02 -6.38
C SER A 214 -8.88 1.70 -7.49
N SER A 215 -8.34 1.46 -8.68
CA SER A 215 -9.11 1.03 -9.85
C SER A 215 -9.75 -0.34 -9.59
N VAL A 216 -9.05 -1.22 -8.86
CA VAL A 216 -9.55 -2.55 -8.46
C VAL A 216 -9.21 -2.83 -7.00
N LYS A 217 -10.24 -2.79 -6.13
CA LYS A 217 -10.06 -2.96 -4.68
C LYS A 217 -9.56 -4.36 -4.28
N SER A 218 -9.94 -5.41 -5.00
CA SER A 218 -9.49 -6.79 -4.70
C SER A 218 -7.99 -6.99 -4.93
N TRP A 219 -7.34 -6.14 -5.73
CA TRP A 219 -5.90 -6.23 -6.03
C TRP A 219 -5.02 -5.38 -5.11
N THR A 220 -5.63 -4.64 -4.19
CA THR A 220 -4.94 -3.65 -3.35
C THR A 220 -5.36 -3.78 -1.89
N THR A 221 -4.64 -3.12 -0.98
CA THR A 221 -4.99 -3.03 0.44
C THR A 221 -5.25 -1.60 0.88
N GLY A 222 -5.89 -1.43 2.04
CA GLY A 222 -5.88 -0.17 2.77
C GLY A 222 -4.57 0.04 3.53
N ALA A 223 -4.45 1.15 4.25
CA ALA A 223 -3.32 1.38 5.14
C ALA A 223 -3.43 0.49 6.39
N GLN A 224 -2.30 -0.03 6.87
CA GLN A 224 -2.31 -1.03 7.93
C GLN A 224 -1.38 -0.70 9.09
N THR A 225 -0.35 0.09 8.82
CA THR A 225 0.70 0.41 9.80
C THR A 225 0.94 1.91 9.82
N ALA A 226 0.97 2.49 11.01
CA ALA A 226 1.39 3.87 11.23
C ALA A 226 2.31 3.94 12.45
N ILE A 227 3.45 4.60 12.30
CA ILE A 227 4.48 4.70 13.33
C ILE A 227 4.78 6.17 13.60
N THR A 228 4.56 6.63 14.83
CA THR A 228 4.82 8.02 15.23
C THR A 228 6.13 8.13 16.00
N TYR A 229 6.95 9.09 15.60
CA TYR A 229 8.22 9.49 16.18
C TYR A 229 8.10 10.90 16.75
N PHE A 230 8.98 11.21 17.71
CA PHE A 230 8.88 12.42 18.51
C PHE A 230 10.19 13.23 18.55
N PRO A 231 10.12 14.57 18.63
CA PRO A 231 11.27 15.46 18.51
C PRO A 231 12.23 15.35 19.69
N GLU A 232 11.75 15.07 20.90
CA GLU A 232 12.57 14.87 22.10
C GLU A 232 13.53 13.68 22.00
N PHE A 233 13.33 12.80 21.01
CA PHE A 233 14.15 11.62 20.75
C PHE A 233 14.83 11.69 19.38
N GLU A 234 14.96 12.89 18.81
CA GLU A 234 15.50 13.12 17.45
C GLU A 234 14.79 12.33 16.35
N TYR A 235 13.54 11.92 16.59
CA TYR A 235 12.80 11.01 15.73
C TYR A 235 13.49 9.66 15.45
N LYS A 236 14.40 9.21 16.33
CA LYS A 236 15.21 7.98 16.14
C LYS A 236 15.08 6.98 17.28
N THR A 237 15.17 7.46 18.52
CA THR A 237 15.46 6.57 19.65
C THR A 237 14.23 5.81 20.14
N TYR A 238 13.06 6.44 20.11
CA TYR A 238 11.78 5.88 20.55
C TYR A 238 10.68 6.26 19.57
N TRP A 239 9.66 5.42 19.49
CA TRP A 239 8.50 5.61 18.63
C TRP A 239 7.30 4.84 19.17
N ARG A 240 6.12 5.22 18.69
CA ARG A 240 4.88 4.54 19.04
C ARG A 240 4.20 4.03 17.79
N VAL A 241 3.89 2.74 17.79
CA VAL A 241 3.02 2.13 16.79
C VAL A 241 1.59 2.55 17.12
N LEU A 242 0.87 3.07 16.14
CA LEU A 242 -0.53 3.46 16.33
C LEU A 242 -1.44 2.23 16.27
N ASP A 243 -2.50 2.26 17.06
CA ASP A 243 -3.61 1.31 16.93
C ASP A 243 -4.45 1.71 15.72
N ARG A 244 -4.68 0.76 14.83
CA ARG A 244 -5.65 0.87 13.75
C ARG A 244 -7.06 0.75 14.32
N VAL A 245 -7.79 1.86 14.35
CA VAL A 245 -9.15 1.96 14.92
C VAL A 245 -10.20 1.53 13.90
N THR A 246 -10.03 1.92 12.64
CA THR A 246 -10.87 1.50 11.52
C THR A 246 -9.98 0.89 10.44
N ASP A 247 -10.43 -0.17 9.77
CA ASP A 247 -9.69 -0.85 8.72
C ASP A 247 -10.18 -0.47 7.31
N GLY A 248 -9.69 -1.21 6.30
CA GLY A 248 -10.12 -1.04 4.91
C GLY A 248 -9.51 0.18 4.22
N PHE A 249 -10.12 0.58 3.11
CA PHE A 249 -9.63 1.67 2.25
C PHE A 249 -9.78 3.06 2.89
N SER A 250 -10.51 3.17 4.00
CA SER A 250 -10.66 4.39 4.78
C SER A 250 -10.29 4.15 6.24
N ALA A 251 -9.05 3.71 6.46
CA ALA A 251 -8.56 3.36 7.79
C ALA A 251 -8.27 4.60 8.65
N SER A 252 -8.39 4.44 9.97
CA SER A 252 -8.03 5.46 10.95
C SER A 252 -7.13 4.90 12.05
N PHE A 253 -6.28 5.76 12.61
CA PHE A 253 -5.26 5.38 13.58
C PHE A 253 -5.16 6.38 14.74
N GLU A 254 -4.93 5.84 15.94
CA GLU A 254 -4.74 6.59 17.18
C GLU A 254 -3.59 6.00 17.99
N PHE A 255 -3.08 6.71 18.99
CA PHE A 255 -2.12 6.09 19.92
C PHE A 255 -2.74 4.88 20.62
N LYS A 256 -1.92 3.87 20.93
CA LYS A 256 -2.34 2.86 21.91
C LYS A 256 -2.59 3.51 23.27
N THR A 257 -3.37 2.85 24.12
CA THR A 257 -3.50 3.27 25.52
C THR A 257 -2.12 3.34 26.15
N ASN A 258 -1.80 4.49 26.75
CA ASN A 258 -0.52 4.70 27.41
C ASN A 258 -0.58 4.10 28.82
N LYS A 259 0.30 3.15 29.11
CA LYS A 259 0.42 2.50 30.43
C LYS A 259 0.73 3.46 31.58
N TYR A 260 1.32 4.62 31.27
CA TYR A 260 1.64 5.67 32.24
C TYR A 260 0.47 6.64 32.45
N SER A 261 -0.59 6.55 31.65
CA SER A 261 -1.77 7.40 31.83
C SER A 261 -2.60 6.92 33.01
N THR A 262 -2.74 7.75 34.06
CA THR A 262 -3.61 7.50 35.22
C THR A 262 -5.08 7.27 34.82
N TYR A 263 -5.50 7.81 33.68
CA TYR A 263 -6.88 7.71 33.17
C TYR A 263 -7.02 6.73 32.00
N GLY A 264 -6.00 5.89 31.72
CA GLY A 264 -6.02 4.93 30.61
C GLY A 264 -6.19 5.58 29.23
N ARG A 265 -5.58 6.76 29.03
CA ARG A 265 -5.75 7.57 27.81
C ARG A 265 -4.80 7.14 26.70
N ARG A 266 -5.24 7.36 25.45
CA ARG A 266 -4.45 7.22 24.21
C ARG A 266 -3.60 8.46 23.95
N VAL A 267 -2.59 8.67 24.78
CA VAL A 267 -1.79 9.91 24.78
C VAL A 267 -0.29 9.65 24.81
N HIS A 268 0.48 10.55 24.24
CA HIS A 268 1.93 10.63 24.42
C HIS A 268 2.25 11.84 25.31
N PHE A 269 3.06 11.67 26.35
CA PHE A 269 3.43 12.79 27.23
C PHE A 269 4.66 13.50 26.69
N THR A 270 4.55 14.83 26.53
CA THR A 270 5.71 15.66 26.20
C THR A 270 6.64 15.77 27.41
N PRO A 271 7.96 15.85 27.22
CA PRO A 271 8.88 16.09 28.34
C PRO A 271 8.61 17.43 29.00
N LEU A 272 8.76 17.50 30.31
CA LEU A 272 8.61 18.74 31.08
C LEU A 272 9.55 19.85 30.58
N TRP A 273 10.80 19.48 30.29
CA TRP A 273 11.86 20.40 29.85
C TRP A 273 11.73 20.86 28.40
N TYR A 274 10.74 20.35 27.63
CA TYR A 274 10.59 20.72 26.23
C TYR A 274 10.36 22.24 26.11
N PRO A 275 11.14 22.95 25.26
CA PRO A 275 11.11 24.41 25.21
C PRO A 275 9.81 24.95 24.60
N ASP A 276 9.54 26.22 24.89
CA ASP A 276 8.51 26.99 24.19
C ASP A 276 8.75 26.98 22.68
N GLY A 277 7.70 26.73 21.91
CA GLY A 277 7.80 26.62 20.46
C GLY A 277 6.86 25.58 19.87
N THR A 278 7.25 25.03 18.73
CA THR A 278 6.47 24.03 18.01
C THR A 278 6.94 22.63 18.41
N TYR A 279 6.01 21.82 18.94
CA TYR A 279 6.20 20.39 19.12
C TYR A 279 5.55 19.67 17.96
N THR A 280 6.36 19.14 17.04
CA THR A 280 5.90 18.45 15.83
C THR A 280 6.06 16.94 16.02
N ALA A 281 4.96 16.19 15.92
CA ALA A 281 5.04 14.74 15.82
C ALA A 281 5.14 14.32 14.35
N TYR A 282 5.95 13.32 14.06
CA TYR A 282 6.14 12.77 12.72
C TYR A 282 5.59 11.35 12.67
N THR A 283 4.72 11.06 11.70
CA THR A 283 4.18 9.70 11.50
C THR A 283 4.53 9.20 10.11
N TYR A 284 5.13 8.01 10.05
CA TYR A 284 5.30 7.26 8.81
C TYR A 284 4.15 6.26 8.67
N LEU A 285 3.34 6.44 7.65
CA LEU A 285 2.21 5.57 7.30
C LEU A 285 2.64 4.64 6.17
N GLU A 286 2.42 3.33 6.33
CA GLU A 286 2.85 2.31 5.37
C GLU A 286 1.88 1.12 5.27
N ASP A 287 2.28 0.10 4.51
CA ASP A 287 1.54 -1.15 4.26
C ASP A 287 0.24 -0.98 3.45
N VAL A 288 0.22 -0.03 2.52
CA VAL A 288 -0.78 0.03 1.43
C VAL A 288 -0.20 -0.69 0.22
N TRP A 289 -0.53 -1.97 0.02
CA TRP A 289 0.07 -2.79 -1.01
C TRP A 289 -0.71 -2.73 -2.34
N THR A 290 0.03 -2.60 -3.43
CA THR A 290 -0.44 -2.65 -4.82
C THR A 290 0.40 -3.63 -5.62
N PRO A 291 -0.04 -4.08 -6.81
CA PRO A 291 0.78 -4.91 -7.68
C PRO A 291 2.14 -4.29 -8.02
N ALA A 292 2.21 -2.95 -8.12
CA ALA A 292 3.44 -2.22 -8.39
C ALA A 292 4.22 -1.79 -7.13
N GLY A 293 3.89 -2.36 -5.96
CA GLY A 293 4.61 -2.11 -4.70
C GLY A 293 3.80 -1.33 -3.66
N MET A 294 4.48 -0.94 -2.57
CA MET A 294 3.86 -0.31 -1.40
C MET A 294 3.70 1.20 -1.58
N LEU A 295 2.52 1.72 -1.24
CA LEU A 295 2.29 3.13 -0.99
C LEU A 295 2.56 3.46 0.48
N SER A 296 3.16 4.62 0.72
CA SER A 296 3.49 5.15 2.04
C SER A 296 3.40 6.66 2.05
N ALA A 297 3.22 7.26 3.24
CA ALA A 297 3.10 8.70 3.40
C ALA A 297 3.85 9.19 4.64
N ASN A 298 4.52 10.33 4.48
CA ASN A 298 5.10 11.11 5.57
C ASN A 298 4.07 12.11 6.07
N LEU A 299 3.74 12.05 7.35
CA LEU A 299 2.73 12.92 7.95
C LEU A 299 3.33 13.68 9.13
N THR A 300 2.96 14.94 9.27
CA THR A 300 3.27 15.72 10.46
C THR A 300 2.06 16.52 10.89
N ASP A 301 1.97 16.73 12.19
CA ASP A 301 1.18 17.82 12.75
C ASP A 301 1.81 18.24 14.07
N TYR A 302 1.40 19.40 14.58
CA TYR A 302 2.03 20.04 15.72
C TYR A 302 1.04 20.56 16.76
N VAL A 303 1.58 20.75 17.96
CA VAL A 303 1.03 21.61 19.02
C VAL A 303 2.03 22.72 19.33
N THR A 304 1.56 23.82 19.92
CA THR A 304 2.41 24.91 20.37
C THR A 304 2.60 24.81 21.88
N ILE A 305 3.84 24.63 22.31
CA ILE A 305 4.25 24.66 23.70
C ILE A 305 4.48 26.11 24.15
N LYS A 306 3.87 26.50 25.27
CA LYS A 306 4.11 27.78 25.93
C LYS A 306 4.02 27.63 27.45
N GLY A 307 5.16 27.71 28.13
CA GLY A 307 5.31 27.36 29.53
C GLY A 307 5.29 25.84 29.76
N ASN A 308 5.38 25.45 31.02
CA ASN A 308 5.38 24.06 31.46
C ASN A 308 4.29 23.80 32.53
N VAL A 309 3.99 22.54 32.84
CA VAL A 309 2.95 22.19 33.81
C VAL A 309 3.13 22.84 35.20
N TYR A 310 4.34 23.21 35.63
CA TYR A 310 4.51 23.93 36.91
C TYR A 310 3.95 25.35 36.88
N ASP A 311 3.89 25.98 35.72
CA ASP A 311 3.24 27.28 35.55
C ASP A 311 1.71 27.19 35.77
N ASP A 312 1.12 26.00 35.72
CA ASP A 312 -0.28 25.77 36.12
C ASP A 312 -0.41 25.51 37.63
N TRP A 313 0.60 24.91 38.25
CA TRP A 313 0.61 24.61 39.68
C TRP A 313 0.86 25.86 40.54
N HIS A 314 1.57 26.87 40.03
CA HIS A 314 1.90 28.08 40.77
C HIS A 314 0.76 29.11 40.89
N VAL A 315 -0.48 28.76 40.51
CA VAL A 315 -1.67 29.61 40.72
C VAL A 315 -2.24 29.37 42.13
N GLY A 316 -1.50 29.82 43.16
CA GLY A 316 -2.06 30.01 44.51
C GLY A 316 -3.02 31.21 44.56
N PRO A 317 -3.92 31.29 45.56
CA PRO A 317 -4.91 32.37 45.64
C PRO A 317 -4.23 33.75 45.61
N GLN A 318 -4.72 34.65 44.74
CA GLN A 318 -4.32 36.05 44.77
C GLN A 318 -4.72 36.63 46.12
N MET A 319 -3.74 37.07 46.91
CA MET A 319 -4.04 37.92 48.07
C MET A 319 -4.59 39.25 47.54
N VAL A 320 -5.89 39.46 47.77
CA VAL A 320 -6.55 40.74 47.55
C VAL A 320 -5.85 41.75 48.46
N LYS A 321 -5.29 42.81 47.86
CA LYS A 321 -4.71 43.94 48.61
C LYS A 321 -5.81 44.87 49.10
#